data_AF-A0A932PEK8-F1
#
_entry.id   AF-A0A932PEK8-F1
#
_cell.length_a   1.000
_cell.length_b   1.000
_cell.length_c   1.000
_cell.angle_alpha   90.00
_cell.angle_beta   90.00
_cell.angle_gamma   90.00
#
_symmetry.space_group_name_H-M   'P 1'
#
loop_
_entity.id
_entity.type
_entity.pdbx_description
1 polymer ?
#
loop_
_entity_poly.entity_id
_entity_poly.type
_entity_poly.pdbx_seq_one_letter_code
_entity_poly.pdbx_strand_id
1 'polypeptide(L)'
;MATLQPRKAPAAGRFDSLEQEVFLSLWRTYDRLRTLEEGLFGRYDLTPQQYNALRLLAGERPGKLRTLDLAQRLVSRAPDITRLLDRLEQRGLIERDRPAENRRVVYVGITD
;
A
#
# COMPACT_ATOMS: atom_id res chain seq x y z
N MET A 1 -23.58 -50.30 37.89
CA MET A 1 -23.70 -48.83 37.85
C MET A 1 -22.45 -48.27 37.19
N ALA A 2 -22.48 -48.07 35.87
CA ALA A 2 -21.30 -47.72 35.10
C ALA A 2 -20.83 -46.29 35.42
N THR A 3 -19.59 -46.21 35.88
CA THR A 3 -18.83 -45.00 36.20
C THR A 3 -18.75 -44.10 34.97
N LEU A 4 -19.23 -42.86 35.10
CA LEU A 4 -19.10 -41.81 34.09
C LEU A 4 -17.62 -41.57 33.78
N GLN A 5 -17.23 -41.78 32.52
CA GLN A 5 -15.91 -41.39 32.02
C GLN A 5 -15.79 -39.86 31.95
N PRO A 6 -14.59 -39.29 32.17
CA PRO A 6 -14.38 -37.84 32.13
C PRO A 6 -14.62 -37.27 30.73
N ARG A 7 -15.26 -36.09 30.65
CA ARG A 7 -15.46 -35.35 29.39
C ARG A 7 -14.13 -35.12 28.69
N LYS A 8 -14.04 -35.61 27.44
CA LYS A 8 -12.97 -35.31 26.49
C LYS A 8 -12.81 -33.78 26.39
N ALA A 9 -11.61 -33.27 26.68
CA ALA A 9 -11.29 -31.85 26.53
C ALA A 9 -11.60 -31.38 25.10
N PRO A 10 -12.07 -30.13 24.89
CA PRO A 10 -12.29 -29.63 23.54
C PRO A 10 -10.98 -29.71 22.77
N ALA A 11 -11.02 -30.25 21.55
CA ALA A 11 -9.88 -30.26 20.65
C ALA A 11 -9.30 -28.85 20.59
N ALA A 12 -8.01 -28.71 20.90
CA ALA A 12 -7.33 -27.41 20.86
C ALA A 12 -7.65 -26.75 19.52
N GLY A 13 -8.35 -25.62 19.56
CA GLY A 13 -8.72 -24.89 18.37
C GLY A 13 -7.46 -24.59 17.56
N ARG A 14 -7.59 -24.53 16.23
CA ARG A 14 -6.49 -24.22 15.30
C ARG A 14 -5.79 -22.88 15.61
N PHE A 15 -6.39 -22.06 16.48
CA PHE A 15 -5.96 -20.74 16.91
C PHE A 15 -6.25 -20.57 18.40
N ASP A 16 -5.48 -19.69 19.05
CA ASP A 16 -5.58 -19.37 20.48
C ASP A 16 -6.83 -18.52 20.79
N SER A 17 -7.33 -17.73 19.82
CA SER A 17 -8.56 -16.94 19.93
C SER A 17 -9.13 -16.56 18.55
N LEU A 18 -10.37 -16.03 18.54
CA LEU A 18 -10.99 -15.50 17.31
C LEU A 18 -10.25 -14.27 16.77
N GLU A 19 -9.74 -13.40 17.65
CA GLU A 19 -8.96 -12.23 17.28
C GLU A 19 -7.66 -12.65 16.58
N GLN A 20 -6.99 -13.69 17.09
CA GLN A 20 -5.79 -14.24 16.46
C GLN A 20 -6.12 -14.85 15.09
N GLU A 21 -7.21 -15.61 14.98
CA GLU A 21 -7.66 -16.19 13.71
C GLU A 21 -7.92 -15.11 12.65
N VAL A 22 -8.63 -14.03 13.02
CA VAL A 22 -8.91 -12.90 12.12
C VAL A 22 -7.62 -12.20 11.72
N PHE A 23 -6.75 -11.88 12.68
CA PHE A 23 -5.48 -11.22 12.42
C PHE A 23 -4.61 -12.01 11.45
N LEU A 24 -4.42 -13.31 11.69
CA LEU A 24 -3.61 -14.17 10.82
C LEU A 24 -4.25 -14.37 9.45
N SER A 25 -5.57 -14.41 9.36
CA SER A 25 -6.28 -14.52 8.09
C SER A 25 -6.15 -13.26 7.24
N LEU A 26 -6.26 -12.08 7.85
CA LEU A 26 -6.01 -10.79 7.18
C LEU A 26 -4.56 -10.66 6.73
N TRP A 27 -3.60 -11.04 7.59
CA TRP A 27 -2.19 -10.99 7.24
C TRP A 27 -1.85 -11.92 6.07
N ARG A 28 -2.32 -13.18 6.09
CA ARG A 28 -2.14 -14.11 4.96
C ARG A 28 -2.75 -13.57 3.67
N THR A 29 -3.94 -12.96 3.76
CA THR A 29 -4.61 -12.35 2.61
C THR A 29 -3.77 -11.20 2.05
N TYR A 30 -3.27 -10.31 2.92
CA TYR A 30 -2.39 -9.22 2.55
C TYR A 30 -1.10 -9.71 1.88
N ASP A 31 -0.41 -10.71 2.44
CA ASP A 31 0.83 -11.22 1.85
C ASP A 31 0.61 -11.89 0.48
N ARG A 32 -0.51 -12.61 0.32
CA ARG A 32 -0.91 -13.18 -0.97
C ARG A 32 -1.15 -12.09 -2.01
N LEU A 33 -1.87 -11.02 -1.65
CA LEU A 33 -2.11 -9.87 -2.52
C LEU A 33 -0.80 -9.16 -2.88
N ARG A 34 0.07 -8.92 -1.90
CA ARG A 34 1.39 -8.29 -2.11
C ARG A 34 2.21 -9.05 -3.16
N THR A 35 2.23 -10.38 -3.08
CA THR A 35 2.94 -11.23 -4.06
C THR A 35 2.39 -11.05 -5.48
N LEU A 36 1.06 -10.95 -5.62
CA LEU A 36 0.42 -10.70 -6.91
C LEU A 36 0.72 -9.30 -7.44
N GLU A 37 0.66 -8.29 -6.58
CA GLU A 37 0.99 -6.90 -6.92
C GLU A 37 2.44 -6.75 -7.39
N GLU A 38 3.39 -7.33 -6.65
CA GLU A 38 4.82 -7.32 -7.03
C GLU A 38 5.04 -7.98 -8.40
N GLY A 39 4.42 -9.14 -8.65
CA GLY A 39 4.53 -9.84 -9.92
C GLY A 39 3.81 -9.14 -11.09
N LEU A 40 2.76 -8.36 -10.83
CA LEU A 40 2.04 -7.59 -11.84
C LEU A 40 2.77 -6.29 -12.18
N PHE A 41 3.05 -5.46 -11.18
CA PHE A 41 3.66 -4.15 -11.37
C PHE A 41 5.13 -4.25 -11.75
N GLY A 42 5.84 -5.29 -11.31
CA GLY A 42 7.22 -5.55 -11.71
C GLY A 42 7.39 -5.72 -13.22
N ARG A 43 6.36 -6.18 -13.96
CA ARG A 43 6.38 -6.25 -15.44
C ARG A 43 6.49 -4.88 -16.10
N TYR A 44 6.12 -3.83 -15.38
CA TYR A 44 6.17 -2.44 -15.79
C TYR A 44 7.29 -1.67 -15.07
N ASP A 45 8.22 -2.37 -14.42
CA ASP A 45 9.29 -1.79 -13.60
C ASP A 45 8.77 -0.87 -12.47
N LEU A 46 7.58 -1.19 -11.94
CA LEU A 46 6.93 -0.44 -10.88
C LEU A 46 6.86 -1.26 -9.59
N THR A 47 7.07 -0.59 -8.46
CA THR A 47 6.66 -1.14 -7.17
C THR A 47 5.16 -0.91 -6.94
N PRO A 48 4.49 -1.70 -6.07
CA PRO A 48 3.10 -1.44 -5.69
C PRO A 48 2.88 -0.02 -5.15
N GLN A 49 3.87 0.53 -4.44
CA GLN A 49 3.80 1.88 -3.91
C GLN A 49 3.93 2.96 -5.00
N GLN A 50 4.77 2.73 -6.01
CA GLN A 50 4.86 3.60 -7.19
C GLN A 50 3.55 3.60 -7.99
N TYR A 51 2.96 2.43 -8.20
CA TYR A 51 1.64 2.33 -8.81
C TYR A 51 0.58 3.08 -7.99
N ASN A 52 0.61 2.96 -6.65
CA ASN A 52 -0.31 3.69 -5.78
C ASN A 52 -0.16 5.21 -5.89
N ALA A 53 1.05 5.73 -6.06
CA ALA A 53 1.25 7.14 -6.34
C ALA A 53 0.66 7.53 -7.71
N LEU A 54 0.94 6.74 -8.76
CA LEU A 54 0.43 6.99 -10.11
C LEU A 54 -1.10 6.95 -10.17
N ARG A 55 -1.76 5.98 -9.52
CA ARG A 55 -3.24 5.89 -9.53
C ARG A 55 -3.90 7.09 -8.84
N LEU A 56 -3.27 7.61 -7.78
CA LEU A 56 -3.76 8.79 -7.07
C LEU A 56 -3.60 10.04 -7.95
N LEU A 57 -2.44 10.20 -8.60
CA LEU A 57 -2.19 11.30 -9.53
C LEU A 57 -3.09 11.22 -10.76
N ALA A 58 -3.36 10.01 -11.28
CA ALA A 58 -4.28 9.81 -12.40
C ALA A 58 -5.71 10.26 -12.06
N GLY A 59 -6.18 10.02 -10.84
CA GLY A 59 -7.49 10.48 -10.38
C GLY A 59 -7.60 12.00 -10.21
N GLU A 60 -6.48 12.72 -10.22
CA GLU A 60 -6.43 14.16 -10.07
C GLU A 60 -6.23 14.88 -11.41
N ARG A 61 -6.08 14.16 -12.54
CA ARG A 61 -5.93 14.79 -13.87
C ARG A 61 -7.12 15.71 -14.19
N PRO A 62 -6.88 16.88 -14.80
CA PRO A 62 -5.58 17.42 -15.25
C PRO A 62 -4.79 18.18 -14.16
N GLY A 63 -5.24 18.13 -12.91
CA GLY A 63 -4.62 18.78 -11.78
C GLY A 63 -3.37 18.08 -11.23
N LYS A 64 -2.82 18.67 -10.16
CA LYS A 64 -1.62 18.23 -9.46
C LYS A 64 -1.87 18.20 -7.95
N LEU A 65 -1.20 17.30 -7.24
CA LEU A 65 -1.24 17.24 -5.77
C LEU A 65 0.03 17.82 -5.16
N ARG A 66 -0.08 18.47 -4.00
CA ARG A 66 1.11 18.73 -3.19
C ARG A 66 1.71 17.39 -2.76
N THR A 67 3.03 17.30 -2.78
CA THR A 67 3.76 16.08 -2.40
C THR A 67 3.33 15.56 -1.01
N LEU A 68 3.07 16.46 -0.06
CA LEU A 68 2.61 16.11 1.28
C LEU A 68 1.19 15.51 1.27
N ASP A 69 0.27 16.05 0.46
CA ASP A 69 -1.08 15.51 0.34
C ASP A 69 -1.05 14.12 -0.29
N LEU A 70 -0.20 13.93 -1.32
CA LEU A 70 0.04 12.62 -1.91
C LEU A 70 0.55 11.63 -0.87
N ALA A 71 1.54 12.01 -0.06
CA ALA A 71 2.11 11.16 0.99
C ALA A 71 1.08 10.69 2.02
N GLN A 72 0.13 11.56 2.38
CA GLN A 72 -0.93 11.25 3.34
C GLN A 72 -1.99 10.30 2.77
N ARG A 73 -2.18 10.28 1.44
CA ARG A 73 -3.18 9.46 0.75
C ARG A 73 -2.66 8.08 0.33
N LEU A 74 -1.35 7.82 0.43
CA LEU A 74 -0.79 6.51 0.15
C LEU A 74 -1.33 5.46 1.14
N VAL A 75 -1.60 4.26 0.63
CA VAL A 75 -2.12 3.12 1.43
C VAL A 75 -1.13 2.73 2.53
N SER A 76 0.16 2.73 2.20
CA SER A 76 1.25 2.50 3.15
C SER A 76 2.14 3.73 3.19
N ARG A 77 2.53 4.15 4.40
CA ARG A 77 3.43 5.30 4.59
C ARG A 77 4.69 5.12 3.75
N ALA A 78 5.03 6.14 2.97
CA ALA A 78 6.28 6.25 2.25
C ALA A 78 7.18 7.23 3.01
N PRO A 79 8.05 6.78 3.95
CA PRO A 79 9.00 7.67 4.61
C PRO A 79 9.97 8.32 3.61
N ASP A 80 10.11 7.74 2.42
CA ASP A 80 10.96 8.22 1.35
C ASP A 80 10.16 8.45 0.05
N ILE A 81 9.10 9.27 0.16
CA ILE A 81 8.26 9.62 -0.99
C ILE A 81 9.06 10.38 -2.06
N THR A 82 10.06 11.17 -1.66
CA THR A 82 10.90 11.91 -2.61
C THR A 82 11.61 10.96 -3.56
N ARG A 83 12.33 9.94 -3.05
CA ARG A 83 13.02 8.96 -3.92
C ARG A 83 12.05 8.10 -4.73
N LEU A 84 10.86 7.83 -4.21
CA LEU A 84 9.81 7.15 -4.97
C LEU A 84 9.43 7.96 -6.21
N LEU A 85 9.14 9.23 -6.00
CA LEU A 85 8.72 10.15 -7.05
C LEU A 85 9.88 10.49 -8.01
N ASP A 86 11.12 10.62 -7.52
CA ASP A 86 12.31 10.85 -8.37
C ASP A 86 12.44 9.75 -9.43
N ARG A 87 12.23 8.49 -9.04
CA ARG A 87 12.26 7.35 -9.98
C ARG A 87 11.12 7.38 -10.99
N LEU A 88 9.95 7.89 -10.62
CA LEU A 88 8.83 8.05 -11.56
C LEU A 88 9.08 9.21 -12.53
N GLU A 89 9.65 10.31 -12.05
CA GLU A 89 10.00 11.49 -12.85
C GLU A 89 11.12 11.17 -13.85
N GLN A 90 12.17 10.45 -13.41
CA GLN A 90 13.24 9.95 -14.30
C GLN A 90 12.71 9.07 -15.43
N ARG A 91 11.59 8.38 -15.20
CA ARG A 91 10.90 7.56 -16.20
C ARG A 91 9.89 8.34 -17.04
N GLY A 92 9.71 9.64 -16.78
CA GLY A 92 8.76 10.48 -17.48
C GLY A 92 7.30 10.07 -17.23
N LEU A 93 6.99 9.48 -16.07
CA LEU A 93 5.62 9.08 -15.71
C LEU A 93 4.91 10.15 -14.87
N ILE A 94 5.67 11.07 -14.28
CA ILE A 94 5.17 12.21 -13.52
C ILE A 94 5.94 13.46 -13.88
N GLU A 95 5.34 14.61 -13.60
CA GLU A 95 5.97 15.90 -13.66
C GLU A 95 5.84 16.62 -12.32
N ARG A 96 6.83 17.46 -12.01
CA ARG A 96 6.83 18.26 -10.79
C ARG A 96 6.88 19.74 -11.10
N ASP A 97 6.14 20.51 -10.31
CA ASP A 97 6.09 21.96 -10.39
C ASP A 97 6.43 22.59 -9.05
N ARG A 98 7.21 23.67 -9.10
CA ARG A 98 7.64 24.47 -7.95
C ARG A 98 7.25 25.93 -8.22
N PRO A 99 6.08 26.36 -7.74
CA PRO A 99 5.59 27.72 -7.96
C PRO A 99 6.60 28.76 -7.48
N ALA A 100 6.74 29.86 -8.22
CA ALA A 100 7.68 30.92 -7.90
C ALA A 100 7.32 31.60 -6.57
N GLU A 101 6.04 31.68 -6.26
CA GLU A 101 5.46 32.31 -5.08
C GLU A 101 5.74 31.51 -3.80
N ASN A 102 5.92 30.19 -3.93
CA ASN A 102 6.24 29.33 -2.79
C ASN A 102 7.05 28.10 -3.21
N ARG A 103 8.36 28.30 -3.38
CA ARG A 103 9.33 27.25 -3.72
C ARG A 103 9.45 26.13 -2.68
N ARG A 104 8.84 26.28 -1.50
CA ARG A 104 8.80 25.23 -0.46
C ARG A 104 7.75 24.17 -0.75
N VAL A 105 6.80 24.45 -1.65
CA VAL A 105 5.76 23.50 -2.06
C VAL A 105 6.13 22.89 -3.40
N VAL A 106 6.03 21.56 -3.49
CA VAL A 106 6.23 20.81 -4.73
C VAL A 106 4.90 20.16 -5.09
N TYR A 107 4.37 20.55 -6.23
CA TYR A 107 3.21 19.91 -6.86
C TYR A 107 3.67 18.80 -7.78
N VAL A 108 2.89 17.74 -7.85
CA VAL A 108 3.17 16.54 -8.65
C VAL A 108 1.93 16.22 -9.46
N GLY A 109 2.11 16.05 -10.77
CA GLY A 109 1.10 15.57 -11.70
C GLY A 109 1.59 14.32 -12.42
N ILE A 110 0.66 13.54 -12.97
CA ILE A 110 1.00 12.49 -13.93
C ILE A 110 1.22 13.16 -15.30
N THR A 111 2.26 12.75 -16.03
CA THR A 111 2.53 13.25 -17.40
C THR A 111 1.44 12.81 -18.34
N ASP A 112 1.29 13.44 -19.51
CA ASP A 112 0.25 13.10 -20.49
C ASP A 112 0.28 11.65 -20.99
#